data_AF-A0A3Q9W8Q3-F1
#
_entry.id   AF-A0A3Q9W8Q3-F1
#
_cell.length_a   1.000
_cell.length_b   1.000
_cell.length_c   1.000
_cell.angle_alpha   90.00
_cell.angle_beta   90.00
_cell.angle_gamma   90.00
#
_symmetry.space_group_name_H-M   'P 1'
#
loop_
_entity.id
_entity.type
_entity.pdbx_description
1 polymer ?
#
loop_
_entity_poly.entity_id
_entity_poly.type
_entity_poly.pdbx_seq_one_letter_code
_entity_poly.pdbx_strand_id
1 'polypeptide(L)'
;MLTPKEICKIKLLLSVLIIPSVIGWGGLCLLGLMVFGHSALEDVRALLMSTLALIGLGALACGAISIVKFPNVTKVTLTSFFVGLTALTTGGFFGFFTVLYALSFVSLVWAGIILLGQYKKLRS
;
A
#
# COMPACT_ATOMS: atom_id res chain seq x y z
N MET A 1 16.99 -0.85 -21.94
CA MET A 1 17.57 -1.40 -20.68
C MET A 1 17.83 -0.26 -19.71
N LEU A 2 17.48 -0.42 -18.43
CA LEU A 2 17.88 0.54 -17.37
C LEU A 2 19.31 0.26 -16.94
N THR A 3 20.07 1.32 -16.67
CA THR A 3 21.41 1.17 -16.10
C THR A 3 21.32 0.76 -14.62
N PRO A 4 22.31 0.04 -14.07
CA PRO A 4 22.29 -0.38 -12.66
C PRO A 4 22.20 0.81 -11.69
N LYS A 5 22.75 1.98 -12.07
CA LYS A 5 22.65 3.22 -11.29
C LYS A 5 21.21 3.75 -11.23
N GLU A 6 20.45 3.65 -12.31
CA GLU A 6 19.05 4.08 -12.34
C GLU A 6 18.14 3.15 -11.53
N ILE A 7 18.39 1.84 -11.55
CA ILE A 7 17.67 0.86 -10.73
C ILE A 7 17.82 1.21 -9.25
N CYS A 8 19.03 1.53 -8.82
CA CYS A 8 19.30 1.91 -7.43
C CYS A 8 18.58 3.21 -7.04
N LYS A 9 18.59 4.24 -7.91
CA LYS A 9 17.87 5.51 -7.67
C LYS A 9 16.36 5.29 -7.54
N ILE A 10 15.76 4.51 -8.44
CA ILE A 10 14.32 4.24 -8.42
C ILE A 10 13.95 3.44 -7.18
N LYS A 11 14.75 2.43 -6.82
CA LYS A 11 14.54 1.63 -5.61
C LYS A 11 14.60 2.49 -4.35
N LEU A 12 15.58 3.40 -4.27
CA LEU A 12 15.72 4.33 -3.15
C LEU A 12 14.52 5.29 -3.08
N LEU A 13 14.07 5.82 -4.22
CA LEU A 13 12.87 6.66 -4.29
C LEU A 13 11.63 5.88 -3.85
N LEU A 14 11.44 4.65 -4.34
CA LEU A 14 10.32 3.78 -3.94
C LEU A 14 10.34 3.50 -2.43
N SER A 15 11.50 3.24 -1.85
CA SER A 15 11.66 3.06 -0.41
C SER A 15 11.25 4.29 0.38
N VAL A 16 11.69 5.49 -0.04
CA VAL A 16 11.34 6.74 0.63
C VAL A 16 9.85 7.04 0.54
N LEU A 17 9.15 6.62 -0.52
CA LEU A 17 7.71 6.80 -0.65
C LEU A 17 6.90 5.74 0.12
N ILE A 18 7.31 4.46 0.05
CA ILE A 18 6.54 3.34 0.59
C ILE A 18 6.75 3.17 2.10
N ILE A 19 7.98 3.29 2.61
CA ILE A 19 8.28 3.05 4.04
C ILE A 19 7.44 3.94 4.99
N PRO A 20 7.44 5.28 4.86
CA PRO A 20 6.62 6.13 5.74
C PRO A 20 5.13 5.86 5.57
N SER A 21 4.71 5.50 4.36
CA SER A 21 3.32 5.12 4.08
C SER A 21 2.93 3.81 4.76
N VAL A 22 3.81 2.80 4.78
CA VAL A 22 3.61 1.52 5.47
C VAL A 22 3.51 1.74 6.98
N ILE A 23 4.33 2.63 7.55
CA ILE A 23 4.26 2.94 8.98
C ILE A 23 2.93 3.62 9.33
N GLY A 24 2.55 4.66 8.58
CA GLY A 24 1.30 5.39 8.81
C GLY A 24 0.07 4.52 8.64
N TRP A 25 -0.09 3.91 7.46
CA TRP A 25 -1.25 3.09 7.12
C TRP A 25 -1.24 1.74 7.84
N GLY A 26 -0.07 1.15 8.08
CA GLY A 26 0.06 -0.09 8.86
C GLY A 26 -0.42 0.09 10.30
N GLY A 27 -0.13 1.25 10.92
CA GLY A 27 -0.67 1.60 12.22
C GLY A 27 -2.21 1.69 12.22
N LEU A 28 -2.81 2.31 11.20
CA LEU A 28 -4.27 2.36 11.06
C LEU A 28 -4.88 0.97 10.87
N CYS A 29 -4.28 0.11 10.05
CA CYS A 29 -4.75 -1.25 9.85
C CYS A 29 -4.68 -2.06 11.16
N LEU A 30 -3.61 -1.89 11.94
CA LEU A 30 -3.49 -2.52 13.26
C LEU A 30 -4.52 -2.00 14.26
N LEU A 31 -4.78 -0.69 14.29
CA LEU A 31 -5.84 -0.11 15.11
C LEU A 31 -7.22 -0.67 14.73
N GLY A 32 -7.52 -0.76 13.43
CA GLY A 32 -8.77 -1.36 12.94
C GLY A 32 -8.94 -2.83 13.35
N LEU A 33 -7.85 -3.60 13.30
CA LEU A 33 -7.82 -4.99 13.79
C LEU A 33 -8.01 -5.09 15.31
N MET A 34 -7.42 -4.16 16.07
CA MET A 34 -7.52 -4.15 17.53
C MET A 34 -8.93 -3.80 18.01
N VAL A 35 -9.59 -2.82 17.35
CA VAL A 35 -10.99 -2.46 17.61
C VAL A 35 -11.92 -3.62 17.28
N PHE A 36 -11.64 -4.33 16.18
CA PHE A 36 -12.37 -5.56 15.84
C PHE A 36 -12.17 -6.64 16.92
N GLY A 37 -10.95 -6.89 17.39
CA GLY A 37 -10.68 -7.87 18.43
C GLY A 37 -11.48 -7.63 19.73
N HIS A 38 -11.80 -6.37 20.03
CA HIS A 38 -12.62 -6.01 21.19
C HIS A 38 -14.13 -6.09 20.92
N SER A 39 -14.57 -5.84 19.68
CA SER A 39 -15.99 -5.71 19.29
C SER A 39 -16.48 -6.85 18.38
N ALA A 40 -15.72 -7.95 18.29
CA ALA A 40 -15.72 -8.92 17.20
C ALA A 40 -17.06 -9.63 16.93
N LEU A 41 -18.01 -9.56 17.87
CA LEU A 41 -19.24 -10.35 17.84
C LEU A 41 -20.53 -9.52 17.80
N GLU A 42 -20.47 -8.20 18.00
CA GLU A 42 -21.68 -7.38 18.14
C GLU A 42 -22.04 -6.57 16.89
N ASP A 43 -21.07 -6.27 16.00
CA ASP A 43 -21.30 -5.35 14.89
C ASP A 43 -20.73 -5.79 13.53
N VAL A 44 -21.61 -5.93 12.54
CA VAL A 44 -21.25 -6.24 11.12
C VAL A 44 -20.34 -5.16 10.53
N ARG A 45 -20.47 -3.91 11.00
CA ARG A 45 -19.61 -2.79 10.57
C ARG A 45 -18.16 -2.96 11.01
N ALA A 46 -17.94 -3.49 12.22
CA ALA A 46 -16.59 -3.78 12.71
C ALA A 46 -15.93 -4.91 11.89
N LEU A 47 -16.71 -5.91 11.48
CA LEU A 47 -16.23 -6.98 10.60
C LEU A 47 -15.81 -6.45 9.23
N LEU A 48 -16.59 -5.56 8.61
CA LEU A 48 -16.24 -4.91 7.35
C LEU A 48 -14.92 -4.12 7.46
N MET A 49 -14.79 -3.29 8.50
CA MET A 49 -13.57 -2.51 8.76
C MET A 49 -12.33 -3.41 8.96
N SER A 50 -12.48 -4.52 9.66
CA SER A 50 -11.41 -5.51 9.86
C SER A 50 -10.95 -6.16 8.55
N THR A 51 -11.90 -6.56 7.69
CA THR A 51 -11.56 -7.14 6.37
C THR A 51 -10.85 -6.13 5.46
N LEU A 52 -11.29 -4.88 5.45
CA LEU A 52 -10.63 -3.78 4.74
C LEU A 52 -9.21 -3.54 5.27
N ALA A 53 -9.02 -3.57 6.59
CA ALA A 53 -7.70 -3.43 7.21
C ALA A 53 -6.77 -4.58 6.84
N LEU A 54 -7.25 -5.84 6.82
CA LEU A 54 -6.46 -7.00 6.39
C LEU A 54 -6.04 -6.91 4.92
N ILE A 55 -6.96 -6.51 4.04
CA ILE A 55 -6.67 -6.32 2.60
C ILE A 55 -5.64 -5.19 2.43
N GLY A 56 -5.81 -4.07 3.15
CA GLY A 56 -4.87 -2.95 3.14
C GLY A 56 -3.48 -3.35 3.62
N LEU A 57 -3.38 -4.12 4.71
CA LEU A 57 -2.12 -4.61 5.27
C LEU A 57 -1.41 -5.59 4.33
N GLY A 58 -2.16 -6.50 3.70
CA GLY A 58 -1.64 -7.40 2.66
C GLY A 58 -1.07 -6.66 1.45
N ALA A 59 -1.69 -5.54 1.06
CA ALA A 59 -1.20 -4.73 -0.03
C ALA A 59 0.01 -3.87 0.33
N LEU A 60 0.08 -3.35 1.57
CA LEU A 60 1.29 -2.69 2.09
C LEU A 60 2.47 -3.67 2.10
N ALA A 61 2.24 -4.92 2.51
CA ALA A 61 3.24 -5.98 2.44
C ALA A 61 3.66 -6.26 0.98
N CYS A 62 2.71 -6.34 0.03
CA CYS A 62 3.03 -6.45 -1.40
C CYS A 62 3.84 -5.26 -1.92
N GLY A 63 3.52 -4.04 -1.49
CA GLY A 63 4.26 -2.83 -1.80
C GLY A 63 5.70 -2.89 -1.29
N ALA A 64 5.91 -3.30 -0.05
CA ALA A 64 7.25 -3.50 0.51
C ALA A 64 8.04 -4.60 -0.23
N ILE A 65 7.40 -5.72 -0.58
CA ILE A 65 8.00 -6.80 -1.37
C ILE A 65 8.39 -6.30 -2.77
N SER A 66 7.62 -5.38 -3.35
CA SER A 66 7.90 -4.81 -4.68
C SER A 66 9.23 -4.04 -4.71
N ILE A 67 9.64 -3.41 -3.60
CA ILE A 67 10.95 -2.75 -3.46
C ILE A 67 12.07 -3.78 -3.58
N VAL A 68 11.92 -4.92 -2.90
CA VAL A 68 12.95 -5.98 -2.89
C VAL A 68 13.04 -6.65 -4.26
N LYS A 69 11.90 -6.94 -4.89
CA LYS A 69 11.82 -7.60 -6.20
C LYS A 69 12.12 -6.68 -7.40
N PHE A 70 12.29 -5.38 -7.18
CA PHE A 70 12.62 -4.44 -8.25
C PHE A 70 13.94 -4.83 -8.96
N PRO A 71 14.02 -4.83 -10.30
CA PRO A 71 13.03 -4.34 -11.27
C PRO A 71 11.95 -5.35 -11.72
N ASN A 72 11.96 -6.59 -11.26
CA ASN A 72 11.04 -7.65 -11.69
C ASN A 72 9.63 -7.49 -11.09
N VAL A 73 8.90 -6.46 -11.53
CA VAL A 73 7.51 -6.19 -11.13
C VAL A 73 6.57 -7.13 -11.90
N THR A 74 5.76 -7.90 -11.18
CA THR A 74 4.77 -8.82 -11.78
C THR A 74 3.39 -8.18 -11.83
N LYS A 75 2.50 -8.68 -12.72
CA LYS A 75 1.09 -8.25 -12.75
C LYS A 75 0.41 -8.40 -11.40
N VAL A 76 0.67 -9.51 -10.71
CA VAL A 76 0.06 -9.85 -9.43
C VAL A 76 0.39 -8.80 -8.38
N THR A 77 1.67 -8.38 -8.31
CA THR A 77 2.12 -7.32 -7.39
C THR A 77 1.44 -5.99 -7.69
N LEU A 78 1.24 -5.68 -8.97
CA LEU A 78 0.59 -4.45 -9.39
C LEU A 78 -0.91 -4.45 -9.04
N THR A 79 -1.62 -5.55 -9.36
CA THR A 79 -3.04 -5.69 -9.05
C THR A 79 -3.30 -5.70 -7.55
N SER A 80 -2.47 -6.41 -6.75
CA SER A 80 -2.64 -6.43 -5.29
C SER A 80 -2.37 -5.05 -4.68
N PHE A 81 -1.41 -4.29 -5.23
CA PHE A 81 -1.15 -2.92 -4.80
C PHE A 81 -2.35 -1.99 -5.06
N PHE A 82 -2.95 -2.02 -6.26
CA PHE A 82 -4.11 -1.17 -6.57
C PHE A 82 -5.37 -1.55 -5.80
N VAL A 83 -5.65 -2.86 -5.65
CA VAL A 83 -6.76 -3.35 -4.82
C VAL A 83 -6.58 -2.93 -3.35
N GLY A 84 -5.34 -2.98 -2.87
CA GLY A 84 -5.00 -2.46 -1.56
C GLY A 84 -5.19 -0.97 -1.42
N LEU A 85 -4.76 -0.21 -2.42
CA LEU A 85 -4.88 1.23 -2.45
C LEU A 85 -6.36 1.64 -2.32
N THR A 86 -7.26 0.99 -3.05
CA THR A 86 -8.70 1.27 -2.95
C THR A 86 -9.29 0.85 -1.60
N ALA A 87 -8.84 -0.27 -1.03
CA ALA A 87 -9.23 -0.69 0.31
C ALA A 87 -8.78 0.31 1.38
N LEU A 88 -7.54 0.82 1.29
CA LEU A 88 -6.99 1.84 2.17
C LEU A 88 -7.72 3.18 2.00
N THR A 89 -8.05 3.60 0.78
CA THR A 89 -8.86 4.81 0.56
C THR A 89 -10.22 4.70 1.23
N THR A 90 -10.89 3.56 1.05
CA THR A 90 -12.22 3.32 1.61
C THR A 90 -12.16 3.29 3.13
N GLY A 91 -11.24 2.50 3.72
CA GLY A 91 -11.05 2.43 5.16
C GLY A 91 -10.60 3.76 5.79
N GLY A 92 -9.72 4.49 5.11
CA GLY A 92 -9.26 5.82 5.55
C GLY A 92 -10.36 6.87 5.55
N PHE A 93 -11.28 6.83 4.57
CA PHE A 93 -12.42 7.73 4.50
C PHE A 93 -13.39 7.55 5.69
N PHE A 94 -13.61 6.30 6.12
CA PHE A 94 -14.49 6.01 7.26
C PHE A 94 -13.80 6.13 8.63
N GLY A 95 -12.48 5.97 8.69
CA GLY A 95 -11.73 5.88 9.94
C GLY A 95 -11.15 7.19 10.43
N PHE A 96 -10.23 7.80 9.67
CA PHE A 96 -9.44 8.96 10.10
C PHE A 96 -8.90 9.74 8.89
N PHE A 97 -9.44 10.92 8.63
CA PHE A 97 -8.97 11.80 7.55
C PHE A 97 -8.07 12.92 8.12
N THR A 98 -6.79 12.60 8.31
CA THR A 98 -5.78 13.58 8.77
C THR A 98 -4.85 13.96 7.62
N VAL A 99 -4.31 15.18 7.64
CA VAL A 99 -3.40 15.70 6.59
C VAL A 99 -2.20 14.78 6.34
N LEU A 100 -1.66 14.16 7.40
CA LEU A 100 -0.58 13.17 7.28
C LEU A 100 -0.98 11.97 6.41
N TYR A 101 -2.19 11.44 6.59
CA TYR A 101 -2.69 10.29 5.84
C TYR A 101 -2.96 10.63 4.37
N ALA A 102 -3.45 11.83 4.10
CA ALA A 102 -3.58 12.33 2.73
C ALA A 102 -2.21 12.40 2.02
N LEU A 103 -1.17 12.86 2.73
CA LEU A 103 0.18 12.95 2.17
C LEU A 103 0.79 11.56 1.91
N SER A 104 0.59 10.61 2.83
CA SER A 104 0.96 9.20 2.62
C SER A 104 0.17 8.55 1.48
N PHE A 105 -1.11 8.90 1.31
CA PHE A 105 -1.92 8.43 0.20
C PHE A 105 -1.37 8.87 -1.15
N VAL A 106 -1.07 10.16 -1.29
CA VAL A 106 -0.47 10.71 -2.52
C VAL A 106 0.88 10.05 -2.81
N SER A 107 1.65 9.74 -1.76
CA SER A 107 2.92 9.03 -1.87
C SER A 107 2.74 7.60 -2.40
N LEU A 108 1.74 6.86 -1.90
CA LEU A 108 1.40 5.53 -2.42
C LEU A 108 0.90 5.58 -3.87
N VAL A 109 0.09 6.57 -4.24
CA VAL A 109 -0.36 6.77 -5.62
C VAL A 109 0.85 6.98 -6.54
N TRP A 110 1.80 7.84 -6.14
CA TRP A 110 3.02 8.05 -6.91
C TRP A 110 3.88 6.78 -7.04
N ALA A 111 4.02 6.02 -5.95
CA ALA A 111 4.70 4.72 -6.00
C ALA A 111 4.02 3.75 -7.00
N GLY A 112 2.69 3.73 -7.04
CA GLY A 112 1.91 2.95 -8.01
C GLY A 112 2.16 3.36 -9.46
N ILE A 113 2.24 4.67 -9.75
CA ILE A 113 2.55 5.18 -11.10
C ILE A 113 3.95 4.73 -11.53
N ILE A 114 4.93 4.79 -10.64
CA ILE A 114 6.31 4.34 -10.92
C ILE A 114 6.33 2.83 -11.24
N LEU A 115 5.65 2.02 -10.42
CA LEU A 115 5.55 0.58 -10.66
C LEU A 115 4.87 0.25 -12.01
N LEU A 116 3.79 0.97 -12.37
CA LEU A 116 3.11 0.86 -13.66
C LEU A 116 4.04 1.19 -14.84
N GLY A 117 4.76 2.31 -14.75
CA GLY A 117 5.70 2.73 -15.79
C GLY A 117 6.80 1.69 -16.01
N GLN A 118 7.31 1.10 -14.93
CA GLN A 118 8.32 0.04 -14.99
C GLN A 118 7.77 -1.26 -15.57
N TYR A 119 6.57 -1.66 -15.16
CA TYR A 119 5.88 -2.82 -15.74
C TYR A 119 5.68 -2.68 -17.25
N LYS A 120 5.27 -1.50 -17.73
CA LYS A 120 5.13 -1.21 -19.17
C LYS A 120 6.47 -1.29 -19.90
N LYS A 121 7.54 -0.75 -19.31
CA LYS A 121 8.90 -0.74 -19.89
C LYS A 121 9.54 -2.13 -19.98
N LEU A 122 9.15 -3.08 -19.13
CA LEU A 122 9.60 -4.47 -19.18
C LEU A 122 8.90 -5.32 -20.26
N ARG A 123 7.73 -4.87 -20.73
CA ARG A 123 6.89 -5.58 -21.69
C ARG A 123 6.97 -5.01 -23.11
N SER A 124 7.46 -3.78 -23.25
CA SER A 124 7.76 -3.14 -24.53
C SER A 124 9.17 -3.45 -24.98
#